data_AF-A0A418GIP1-F1
#
_entry.id   AF-A0A418GIP1-F1
#
_cell.length_a   1.000
_cell.length_b   1.000
_cell.length_c   1.000
_cell.angle_alpha   90.00
_cell.angle_beta   90.00
_cell.angle_gamma   90.00
#
_symmetry.space_group_name_H-M   'P 1'
#
loop_
_entity.id
_entity.type
_entity.pdbx_description
1 polymer ?
#
loop_
_entity_poly.entity_id
_entity_poly.type
_entity_poly.pdbx_seq_one_letter_code
_entity_poly.pdbx_strand_id
1 'polypeptide(L)'
;MATTTAERLTQETMDYHALNAMLNLYDSAGRIQFDKDSQAVDAFMTTHVRPNSVAFSSQQQRLNWLVNEGYYDESVLNRYSRDFVITLFAHAHASGFRFQTFLGAWKFYTSYTLKTFDGKRYLEDFADRVTMVALTLAQGDETLATQLTDEMLSGRFQPATPTFLNCGK
;
A
#
# COMPACT_ATOMS: atom_id res chain seq x y z
N MET A 1 27.55 15.10 -41.00
CA MET A 1 27.15 13.69 -40.76
C MET A 1 27.34 13.42 -39.29
N ALA A 2 26.28 13.58 -38.49
CA ALA A 2 26.33 13.32 -37.05
C ALA A 2 25.95 11.86 -36.82
N THR A 3 26.93 11.04 -36.47
CA THR A 3 26.73 9.63 -36.16
C THR A 3 26.06 9.53 -34.80
N THR A 4 24.78 9.17 -34.78
CA THR A 4 24.05 8.87 -33.54
C THR A 4 24.50 7.48 -33.10
N THR A 5 25.37 7.42 -32.10
CA THR A 5 25.71 6.15 -31.44
C THR A 5 24.46 5.67 -30.71
N ALA A 6 23.94 4.51 -31.11
CA ALA A 6 22.88 3.84 -30.37
C ALA A 6 23.47 3.36 -29.03
N GLU A 7 23.32 4.17 -27.98
CA GLU A 7 23.56 3.72 -26.62
C GLU A 7 22.54 2.62 -26.31
N ARG A 8 23.05 1.40 -26.11
CA ARG A 8 22.29 0.32 -25.50
C ARG A 8 21.90 0.82 -24.12
N LEU A 9 20.61 1.14 -23.95
CA LEU A 9 19.99 1.27 -22.63
C LEU A 9 20.30 -0.03 -21.88
N THR A 10 21.27 0.04 -20.98
CA THR A 10 21.45 -0.96 -19.94
C THR A 10 20.13 -1.04 -19.20
N GLN A 11 19.81 -2.23 -18.68
CA GLN A 11 18.62 -2.50 -17.87
C GLN A 11 18.73 -1.82 -16.49
N GLU A 12 19.20 -0.58 -16.47
CA GLU A 12 19.27 0.32 -15.34
C GLU A 12 17.85 0.83 -15.09
N THR A 13 17.27 0.34 -13.98
CA THR A 13 16.08 0.88 -13.30
C THR A 13 15.28 1.86 -14.14
N MET A 14 14.42 1.34 -15.01
CA MET A 14 13.44 2.20 -15.67
C MET A 14 12.64 2.92 -14.58
N ASP A 15 12.74 4.25 -14.58
CA ASP A 15 11.95 5.13 -13.74
C ASP A 15 10.46 4.74 -13.87
N TYR A 16 9.81 4.44 -12.75
CA TYR A 16 8.40 4.02 -12.75
C TYR A 16 7.49 5.10 -13.36
N HIS A 17 7.91 6.38 -13.32
CA HIS A 17 7.22 7.44 -14.05
C HIS A 17 7.37 7.31 -15.57
N ALA A 18 8.55 6.94 -16.07
CA ALA A 18 8.77 6.68 -17.48
C ALA A 18 7.98 5.48 -17.98
N LEU A 19 7.91 4.39 -17.19
CA LEU A 19 7.08 3.22 -17.51
C LEU A 19 5.60 3.59 -17.59
N ASN A 20 5.06 4.34 -16.61
CA ASN A 20 3.69 4.82 -16.66
C ASN A 20 3.44 5.77 -17.85
N ALA A 21 4.42 6.60 -18.23
CA ALA A 21 4.30 7.49 -19.38
C ALA A 21 4.17 6.74 -20.72
N MET A 22 4.60 5.48 -20.81
CA MET A 22 4.45 4.65 -22.01
C MET A 22 2.98 4.37 -22.36
N LEU A 23 2.04 4.51 -21.40
CA LEU A 23 0.60 4.41 -21.69
C LEU A 23 0.09 5.52 -22.62
N ASN A 24 0.83 6.62 -22.73
CA ASN A 24 0.51 7.73 -23.64
C ASN A 24 1.12 7.53 -25.05
N LEU A 25 1.79 6.41 -25.31
CA LEU A 25 2.42 6.11 -26.59
C LEU A 25 1.76 4.89 -27.24
N TYR A 26 1.46 5.01 -28.53
CA TYR A 26 0.99 3.90 -29.35
C TYR A 26 2.16 3.12 -29.95
N ASP A 27 2.01 1.80 -30.06
CA ASP A 27 2.92 0.96 -30.83
C ASP A 27 2.74 1.15 -32.35
N SER A 28 3.54 0.45 -33.15
CA SER A 28 3.46 0.50 -34.62
C SER A 28 2.13 0.01 -35.20
N ALA A 29 1.30 -0.67 -34.41
CA ALA A 29 -0.04 -1.12 -34.77
C ALA A 29 -1.14 -0.24 -34.16
N GLY A 30 -0.81 0.89 -33.54
CA GLY A 30 -1.77 1.81 -32.93
C GLY A 30 -2.34 1.33 -31.59
N ARG A 31 -1.67 0.42 -30.87
CA ARG A 31 -2.13 -0.15 -29.59
C ARG A 31 -1.39 0.45 -28.40
N ILE A 32 -2.08 0.54 -27.26
CA ILE A 32 -1.51 0.96 -25.98
C ILE A 32 -0.80 -0.23 -25.32
N GLN A 33 0.37 0.02 -24.75
CA GLN A 33 1.20 -0.99 -24.07
C GLN A 33 0.81 -1.13 -22.58
N PHE A 34 -0.36 -1.70 -22.29
CA PHE A 34 -0.90 -1.78 -20.91
C PHE A 34 0.00 -2.54 -19.92
N ASP A 35 0.85 -3.46 -20.39
CA ASP A 35 1.84 -4.17 -19.56
C ASP A 35 2.84 -3.22 -18.89
N LYS A 36 3.02 -2.02 -19.45
CA LYS A 36 3.91 -0.99 -18.89
C LYS A 36 3.40 -0.40 -17.59
N ASP A 37 2.09 -0.36 -17.38
CA ASP A 37 1.53 0.07 -16.08
C ASP A 37 1.84 -0.94 -14.98
N SER A 38 1.69 -2.24 -15.27
CA SER A 38 2.05 -3.30 -14.33
C SER A 38 3.55 -3.26 -14.00
N GLN A 39 4.41 -3.05 -15.01
CA GLN A 39 5.86 -2.86 -14.79
C GLN A 39 6.13 -1.61 -13.94
N ALA A 40 5.37 -0.53 -14.12
CA ALA A 40 5.49 0.68 -13.31
C ALA A 40 5.11 0.42 -11.84
N VAL A 41 4.05 -0.36 -11.58
CA VAL A 41 3.70 -0.82 -10.21
C VAL A 41 4.86 -1.59 -9.60
N ASP A 42 5.36 -2.62 -10.29
CA ASP A 42 6.43 -3.46 -9.76
C ASP A 42 7.72 -2.66 -9.50
N ALA A 43 8.07 -1.76 -10.42
CA ALA A 43 9.21 -0.86 -10.27
C ALA A 43 9.00 0.07 -9.06
N PHE A 44 7.85 0.73 -8.94
CA PHE A 44 7.54 1.62 -7.81
C PHE A 44 7.58 0.89 -6.47
N MET A 45 6.98 -0.30 -6.38
CA MET A 45 7.00 -1.10 -5.16
C MET A 45 8.44 -1.51 -4.79
N THR A 46 9.27 -1.81 -5.79
CA THR A 46 10.64 -2.32 -5.60
C THR A 46 11.65 -1.24 -5.26
N THR A 47 11.63 -0.13 -6.00
CA THR A 47 12.68 0.90 -5.93
C THR A 47 12.31 2.05 -5.00
N HIS A 48 11.02 2.24 -4.70
CA HIS A 48 10.55 3.34 -3.83
C HIS A 48 9.89 2.85 -2.55
N VAL A 49 8.86 2.01 -2.63
CA VAL A 49 8.08 1.63 -1.45
C VAL A 49 8.88 0.77 -0.47
N ARG A 50 9.42 -0.37 -0.92
CA ARG A 50 10.16 -1.30 -0.04
C ARG A 50 11.36 -0.65 0.66
N PRO A 51 12.24 0.11 -0.01
CA PRO A 51 13.38 0.75 0.64
C PRO A 51 12.97 1.80 1.68
N ASN A 52 11.82 2.45 1.51
CA ASN A 52 11.32 3.51 2.39
C ASN A 52 10.32 3.02 3.46
N SER A 53 9.98 1.73 3.49
CA SER A 53 9.07 1.16 4.51
C SER A 53 9.85 0.73 5.75
N VAL A 54 9.29 0.95 6.94
CA VAL A 54 9.91 0.50 8.20
C VAL A 54 9.65 -0.99 8.41
N ALA A 55 10.71 -1.76 8.65
CA ALA A 55 10.61 -3.17 9.00
C ALA A 55 10.61 -3.35 10.52
N PHE A 56 9.76 -4.26 11.01
CA PHE A 56 9.69 -4.64 12.42
C PHE A 56 9.91 -6.15 12.53
N SER A 57 10.40 -6.64 13.68
CA SER A 57 10.67 -8.07 13.87
C SER A 57 9.39 -8.91 13.98
N SER A 58 8.28 -8.30 14.40
CA SER A 58 6.97 -8.94 14.53
C SER A 58 5.84 -7.92 14.50
N GLN A 59 4.62 -8.38 14.22
CA GLN A 59 3.43 -7.53 14.27
C GLN A 59 3.15 -7.01 15.69
N GLN A 60 3.43 -7.82 16.72
CA GLN A 60 3.34 -7.41 18.12
C GLN A 60 4.27 -6.22 18.42
N GLN A 61 5.54 -6.31 18.01
CA GLN A 61 6.51 -5.23 18.22
C GLN A 61 6.08 -3.98 17.46
N ARG A 62 5.63 -4.14 16.21
CA ARG A 62 5.15 -3.03 15.38
C ARG A 62 4.01 -2.27 16.02
N LEU A 63 2.94 -2.97 16.41
CA LEU A 63 1.77 -2.34 17.01
C LEU A 63 2.10 -1.65 18.33
N ASN A 64 2.96 -2.26 19.17
CA ASN A 64 3.44 -1.62 20.40
C ASN A 64 4.20 -0.33 20.10
N TRP A 65 5.12 -0.36 19.11
CA TRP A 65 5.88 0.82 18.73
C TRP A 65 4.98 1.93 18.17
N LEU A 66 4.04 1.58 17.29
CA LEU A 66 3.11 2.56 16.70
C LEU A 66 2.24 3.24 17.75
N VAL A 67 1.75 2.51 18.76
CA VAL A 67 1.01 3.10 19.88
C VAL A 67 1.91 3.98 20.73
N ASN A 68 3.07 3.47 21.15
CA ASN A 68 3.98 4.18 22.05
C ASN A 68 4.49 5.50 21.46
N GLU A 69 4.72 5.55 20.15
CA GLU A 69 5.16 6.75 19.45
C GLU A 69 3.98 7.65 19.00
N GLY A 70 2.74 7.29 19.33
CA GLY A 70 1.56 8.12 19.05
C GLY A 70 1.06 8.10 17.61
N TYR A 71 1.34 7.03 16.86
CA TYR A 71 0.86 6.86 15.49
C TYR A 71 -0.49 6.16 15.39
N TYR A 72 -0.77 5.22 16.30
CA TYR A 72 -2.04 4.48 16.37
C TYR A 72 -2.76 4.75 17.69
N ASP A 73 -4.09 4.85 17.63
CA ASP A 73 -4.94 4.94 18.81
C ASP A 73 -5.06 3.58 19.50
N GLU A 74 -4.48 3.49 20.70
CA GLU A 74 -4.56 2.31 21.56
C GLU A 74 -6.01 1.90 21.87
N SER A 75 -6.92 2.88 21.96
CA SER A 75 -8.33 2.62 22.28
C SER A 75 -8.99 1.70 21.24
N VAL A 76 -8.62 1.81 19.96
CA VAL A 76 -9.15 0.96 18.88
C VAL A 76 -8.70 -0.48 19.09
N LEU A 77 -7.42 -0.67 19.39
CA LEU A 77 -6.83 -2.01 19.58
C LEU A 77 -7.34 -2.69 20.86
N ASN A 78 -7.54 -1.93 21.94
CA ASN A 78 -7.97 -2.44 23.24
C ASN A 78 -9.43 -2.96 23.27
N ARG A 79 -10.19 -2.79 22.19
CA ARG A 79 -11.54 -3.37 22.02
C ARG A 79 -11.51 -4.85 21.63
N TYR A 80 -10.34 -5.39 21.28
CA TYR A 80 -10.17 -6.75 20.78
C TYR A 80 -9.15 -7.52 21.60
N SER A 81 -9.21 -8.85 21.52
CA SER A 81 -8.10 -9.67 22.00
C SER A 81 -6.86 -9.40 21.14
N ARG A 82 -5.68 -9.40 21.76
CA ARG A 82 -4.43 -9.15 21.03
C ARG A 82 -4.18 -10.21 19.96
N ASP A 83 -4.52 -11.46 20.25
CA ASP A 83 -4.38 -12.58 19.33
C ASP A 83 -5.27 -12.41 18.09
N PHE A 84 -6.51 -11.93 18.26
CA PHE A 84 -7.39 -11.61 17.13
C PHE A 84 -6.78 -10.52 16.25
N VAL A 85 -6.31 -9.42 16.85
CA VAL A 85 -5.68 -8.32 16.10
C VAL A 85 -4.51 -8.85 15.26
N ILE A 86 -3.59 -9.59 15.86
CA ILE A 86 -2.44 -10.16 15.14
C ILE A 86 -2.90 -11.10 14.02
N THR A 87 -3.90 -11.94 14.29
CA THR A 87 -4.47 -12.87 13.31
C THR A 87 -5.12 -12.13 12.14
N LEU A 88 -5.85 -11.05 12.39
CA LEU A 88 -6.50 -10.27 11.35
C LEU A 88 -5.48 -9.56 10.44
N PHE A 89 -4.40 -9.01 11.01
CA PHE A 89 -3.30 -8.49 10.21
C PHE A 89 -2.66 -9.60 9.36
N ALA A 90 -2.37 -10.77 9.94
CA ALA A 90 -1.81 -11.89 9.18
C ALA A 90 -2.74 -12.32 8.03
N HIS A 91 -4.05 -12.38 8.29
CA HIS A 91 -5.09 -12.66 7.28
C HIS A 91 -5.08 -11.62 6.15
N ALA A 92 -5.07 -10.33 6.50
CA ALA A 92 -5.04 -9.25 5.53
C ALA A 92 -3.81 -9.31 4.61
N HIS A 93 -2.63 -9.56 5.17
CA HIS A 93 -1.37 -9.71 4.43
C HIS A 93 -1.33 -10.99 3.57
N ALA A 94 -2.07 -12.03 3.95
CA ALA A 94 -2.19 -13.28 3.18
C ALA A 94 -3.22 -13.21 2.03
N SER A 95 -4.00 -12.13 1.93
CA SER A 95 -5.06 -11.97 0.91
C SER A 95 -4.58 -12.00 -0.54
N GLY A 96 -3.28 -11.77 -0.78
CA GLY A 96 -2.72 -11.65 -2.12
C GLY A 96 -3.05 -10.33 -2.83
N PHE A 97 -3.49 -9.30 -2.08
CA PHE A 97 -3.77 -7.98 -2.63
C PHE A 97 -2.60 -7.44 -3.46
N ARG A 98 -2.92 -6.91 -4.63
CA ARG A 98 -2.00 -6.15 -5.49
C ARG A 98 -2.70 -4.94 -6.06
N PHE A 99 -1.98 -3.82 -6.08
CA PHE A 99 -2.40 -2.65 -6.83
C PHE A 99 -2.47 -2.99 -8.32
N GLN A 100 -3.62 -2.69 -8.94
CA GLN A 100 -3.86 -2.98 -10.35
C GLN A 100 -3.25 -1.93 -11.29
N THR A 101 -2.94 -0.74 -10.77
CA THR A 101 -2.39 0.37 -11.56
C THR A 101 -1.33 1.15 -10.81
N PHE A 102 -0.38 1.75 -11.54
CA PHE A 102 0.66 2.59 -10.93
C PHE A 102 0.06 3.76 -10.17
N LEU A 103 -0.93 4.43 -10.75
CA LEU A 103 -1.59 5.56 -10.12
C LEU A 103 -2.26 5.18 -8.79
N GLY A 104 -2.89 4.00 -8.71
CA GLY A 104 -3.49 3.50 -7.48
C GLY A 104 -2.45 3.32 -6.37
N ALA A 105 -1.34 2.64 -6.67
CA ALA A 105 -0.23 2.46 -5.74
C ALA A 105 0.37 3.81 -5.32
N TRP A 106 0.71 4.65 -6.29
CA TRP A 106 1.32 5.95 -6.05
C TRP A 106 0.43 6.83 -5.17
N LYS A 107 -0.86 6.97 -5.50
CA LYS A 107 -1.81 7.76 -4.70
C LYS A 107 -1.91 7.27 -3.27
N PHE A 108 -2.02 5.96 -3.07
CA PHE A 108 -2.08 5.38 -1.73
C PHE A 108 -0.85 5.75 -0.89
N TYR A 109 0.36 5.51 -1.43
CA TYR A 109 1.60 5.78 -0.69
C TYR A 109 1.91 7.27 -0.56
N THR A 110 1.46 8.13 -1.48
CA THR A 110 1.70 9.57 -1.33
C THR A 110 0.74 10.23 -0.37
N SER A 111 -0.51 9.78 -0.28
CA SER A 111 -1.60 10.55 0.33
C SER A 111 -2.42 9.83 1.41
N TYR A 112 -2.34 8.50 1.51
CA TYR A 112 -3.22 7.72 2.40
C TYR A 112 -2.49 6.96 3.50
N THR A 113 -1.41 6.26 3.14
CA THR A 113 -0.64 5.46 4.08
C THR A 113 -0.08 6.31 5.22
N LEU A 114 -0.03 5.75 6.42
CA LEU A 114 0.69 6.34 7.53
C LEU A 114 2.20 6.46 7.23
N LYS A 115 2.75 7.63 7.55
CA LYS A 115 4.18 7.90 7.47
C LYS A 115 4.71 8.30 8.84
N THR A 116 6.02 8.20 9.02
CA THR A 116 6.68 8.86 10.15
C THR A 116 6.37 10.35 10.17
N PHE A 117 6.38 10.99 11.34
CA PHE A 117 6.04 12.41 11.46
C PHE A 117 6.95 13.33 10.63
N ASP A 118 8.19 12.91 10.36
CA ASP A 118 9.11 13.62 9.46
C ASP A 118 8.83 13.37 7.97
N GLY A 119 7.84 12.54 7.64
CA GLY A 119 7.38 12.22 6.29
C GLY A 119 8.31 11.31 5.48
N LYS A 120 9.41 10.80 6.05
CA LYS A 120 10.47 10.11 5.29
C LYS A 120 10.25 8.61 5.10
N ARG A 121 9.46 7.96 5.97
CA ARG A 121 9.29 6.50 5.96
C ARG A 121 7.81 6.12 5.97
N TYR A 122 7.48 5.02 5.33
CA TYR A 122 6.14 4.41 5.38
C TYR A 122 6.03 3.48 6.60
N LEU A 123 4.92 3.59 7.32
CA LEU A 123 4.61 2.78 8.51
C LEU A 123 3.47 1.78 8.27
N GLU A 124 2.69 1.99 7.21
CA GLU A 124 1.59 1.13 6.76
C GLU A 124 1.81 0.70 5.29
N ASP A 125 1.31 -0.48 4.95
CA ASP A 125 0.89 -0.80 3.59
C ASP A 125 -0.64 -0.81 3.46
N PHE A 126 -1.15 -1.26 2.31
CA PHE A 126 -2.60 -1.27 2.06
C PHE A 126 -3.35 -2.22 3.00
N ALA A 127 -2.81 -3.40 3.24
CA ALA A 127 -3.43 -4.40 4.12
C ALA A 127 -3.49 -3.89 5.57
N ASP A 128 -2.44 -3.22 6.02
CA ASP A 128 -2.43 -2.59 7.34
C ASP A 128 -3.51 -1.52 7.49
N ARG A 129 -3.62 -0.63 6.51
CA ARG A 129 -4.61 0.46 6.54
C ARG A 129 -6.03 -0.10 6.54
N VAL A 130 -6.31 -1.08 5.69
CA VAL A 130 -7.58 -1.79 5.66
C VAL A 130 -7.90 -2.41 7.01
N THR A 131 -6.93 -3.08 7.63
CA THR A 131 -7.10 -3.72 8.94
C THR A 131 -7.47 -2.71 10.03
N MET A 132 -6.77 -1.57 10.10
CA MET A 132 -7.09 -0.53 11.08
C MET A 132 -8.46 0.12 10.83
N VAL A 133 -8.85 0.31 9.57
CA VAL A 133 -10.19 0.79 9.23
C VAL A 133 -11.25 -0.21 9.68
N ALA A 134 -11.06 -1.50 9.41
CA ALA A 134 -11.98 -2.55 9.81
C ALA A 134 -12.12 -2.63 11.33
N LEU A 135 -11.01 -2.65 12.07
CA LEU A 135 -11.01 -2.66 13.53
C LEU A 135 -11.72 -1.44 14.13
N THR A 136 -11.53 -0.27 13.53
CA THR A 136 -12.18 0.96 13.99
C THR A 136 -13.71 0.90 13.76
N LEU A 137 -14.14 0.48 12.58
CA LEU A 137 -15.56 0.48 12.21
C LEU A 137 -16.34 -0.65 12.91
N ALA A 138 -15.70 -1.78 13.18
CA ALA A 138 -16.34 -2.92 13.81
C ALA A 138 -16.46 -2.81 15.35
N GLN A 139 -15.77 -1.86 15.97
CA GLN A 139 -15.95 -1.48 17.38
C GLN A 139 -15.91 -2.64 18.41
N GLY A 140 -15.14 -3.69 18.15
CA GLY A 140 -15.00 -4.88 19.01
C GLY A 140 -15.67 -6.14 18.46
N ASP A 141 -16.46 -6.04 17.38
CA ASP A 141 -17.03 -7.20 16.70
C ASP A 141 -16.00 -7.84 15.75
N GLU A 142 -15.43 -8.98 16.17
CA GLU A 142 -14.41 -9.71 15.42
C GLU A 142 -14.92 -10.25 14.06
N THR A 143 -16.21 -10.63 13.98
CA THR A 143 -16.80 -11.13 12.73
C THR A 143 -16.94 -10.00 11.73
N LEU A 144 -17.47 -8.85 12.18
CA LEU A 144 -17.61 -7.68 11.34
C LEU A 144 -16.25 -7.12 10.90
N ALA A 145 -15.24 -7.10 11.79
CA ALA A 145 -13.88 -6.68 11.45
C ALA A 145 -13.28 -7.56 10.33
N THR A 146 -13.50 -8.88 10.42
CA THR A 146 -13.05 -9.82 9.39
C THR A 146 -13.76 -9.58 8.05
N GLN A 147 -15.08 -9.44 8.06
CA GLN A 147 -15.86 -9.18 6.85
C GLN A 147 -15.47 -7.85 6.20
N LEU A 148 -15.33 -6.78 6.97
CA LEU A 148 -14.89 -5.49 6.45
C LEU A 148 -13.50 -5.57 5.82
N THR A 149 -12.59 -6.34 6.42
CA THR A 149 -11.25 -6.59 5.87
C THR A 149 -11.34 -7.29 4.52
N ASP A 150 -12.15 -8.34 4.39
CA ASP A 150 -12.35 -9.08 3.14
C ASP A 150 -13.01 -8.23 2.04
N GLU A 151 -14.05 -7.48 2.39
CA GLU A 151 -14.76 -6.61 1.45
C GLU A 151 -13.87 -5.48 0.92
N MET A 152 -12.99 -4.92 1.76
CA MET A 152 -12.04 -3.90 1.34
C MET A 152 -10.88 -4.48 0.52
N LEU A 153 -10.27 -5.59 0.94
CA LEU A 153 -9.15 -6.20 0.22
C LEU A 153 -9.56 -6.78 -1.15
N SER A 154 -10.80 -7.25 -1.26
CA SER A 154 -11.35 -7.69 -2.55
C SER A 154 -11.75 -6.55 -3.48
N GLY A 155 -11.78 -5.31 -3.00
CA GLY A 155 -12.22 -4.14 -3.75
C GLY A 155 -13.74 -4.02 -3.91
N ARG A 156 -14.54 -4.82 -3.19
CA ARG A 156 -16.01 -4.73 -3.21
C ARG A 156 -16.54 -3.54 -2.41
N PHE A 157 -15.81 -3.14 -1.37
CA PHE A 157 -16.16 -1.99 -0.54
C PHE A 157 -15.00 -1.01 -0.43
N GLN A 158 -15.28 0.27 -0.65
CA GLN A 158 -14.33 1.35 -0.46
C GLN A 158 -14.98 2.42 0.44
N PRO A 159 -14.53 2.58 1.70
CA PRO A 159 -14.98 3.66 2.55
C PRO A 159 -14.64 5.02 1.95
N ALA A 160 -15.40 6.05 2.35
CA ALA A 160 -15.10 7.44 1.99
C ALA A 160 -13.67 7.82 2.42
N THR A 161 -13.01 8.68 1.65
CA THR A 161 -11.64 9.16 1.93
C THR A 161 -11.42 9.59 3.38
N PRO A 162 -12.27 10.42 4.04
CA PRO A 162 -12.03 10.81 5.43
C PRO A 162 -12.08 9.62 6.40
N THR A 163 -12.88 8.60 6.13
CA THR A 163 -12.94 7.38 6.94
C THR A 163 -11.66 6.56 6.72
N PHE A 164 -11.35 6.23 5.46
CA PHE A 164 -10.21 5.39 5.12
C PHE A 164 -8.88 6.02 5.59
N LEU A 165 -8.76 7.35 5.49
CA LEU A 165 -7.55 8.08 5.86
C LEU A 165 -7.30 8.13 7.37
N ASN A 166 -8.36 8.25 8.20
CA ASN A 166 -8.23 8.65 9.59
C ASN A 166 -8.51 7.54 10.62
N CYS A 167 -9.27 6.50 10.28
CA CYS A 167 -9.61 5.46 11.26
C CYS A 167 -8.37 4.82 11.89
N GLY A 168 -8.31 4.75 13.22
CA GLY A 168 -7.23 4.09 13.98
C GLY A 168 -5.90 4.84 14.07
N LYS A 169 -5.82 6.06 13.51
CA LYS A 169 -4.71 7.00 13.73
C LYS A 169 -5.01 7.89 14.93
#